data_AF-A0A1C2G4N2-F1
#
_entry.id   AF-A0A1C2G4N2-F1
#
_cell.length_a   1.000
_cell.length_b   1.000
_cell.length_c   1.000
_cell.angle_alpha   90.00
_cell.angle_beta   90.00
_cell.angle_gamma   90.00
#
_symmetry.space_group_name_H-M   'P 1'
#
loop_
_entity.id
_entity.type
_entity.pdbx_description
1 polymer ?
#
loop_
_entity_poly.entity_id
_entity_poly.type
_entity_poly.pdbx_seq_one_letter_code
_entity_poly.pdbx_strand_id
1 'polypeptide(L)'
;MNAPTTRFAPSPSGLLHLGNARTALFSLLAALPDGRFLLRIEDSDRARASPVFERALRVDLEWLGFGAYIDEAAVWRQSERGAVYDDFLQKLAHDNLVYPCFCTESELAAERASLRARGLPPRYGGRCAALDPADACSRVAAGEAAVWRFRVPPGQEVAFCDAVRGPQRVATDLLGDFVVRRAQGEAMFFFANALDDALSGVTLVLRGEDHLANTPRQILILRALGLPVPEYGHLPLVVSAGGVPLSKRDGAGSLAALREEGFLPLAVINYLARLGAVVGSERLLPLIELAQAFDCRRIGHAPARYDREQLLHWQRLAMAATPVAEWLPWVEEDVPEAERLRFVEAVCPNALFPEDFRRWAGIVYGERRTLDEDARAAIAAAGAEFFRAAVGHLDAGGAAGDLPAVLKAAGHSGRRLFHGLRAALTGRLAGPELKDILALMPRTLVARRLRECGSTDAQDL
;
A
#
# COMPACT_ATOMS: atom_id res chain seq x y z
N MET A 1 -15.37 -18.92 -19.13
CA MET A 1 -15.86 -17.76 -18.35
C MET A 1 -15.38 -16.52 -19.07
N ASN A 2 -16.20 -15.47 -19.20
CA ASN A 2 -15.73 -14.21 -19.77
C ASN A 2 -14.62 -13.64 -18.86
N ALA A 3 -13.63 -12.99 -19.47
CA ALA A 3 -12.56 -12.36 -18.72
C ALA A 3 -13.15 -11.30 -17.77
N PRO A 4 -12.72 -11.26 -16.50
CA PRO A 4 -13.32 -10.38 -15.49
C PRO A 4 -12.98 -8.91 -15.74
N THR A 5 -13.97 -8.04 -15.56
CA THR A 5 -13.77 -6.59 -15.47
C THR A 5 -13.82 -6.20 -14.00
N THR A 6 -12.72 -5.69 -13.46
CA THR A 6 -12.63 -5.18 -12.10
C THR A 6 -12.37 -3.68 -12.12
N ARG A 7 -12.44 -3.06 -10.94
CA ARG A 7 -12.07 -1.65 -10.78
C ARG A 7 -11.41 -1.37 -9.45
N PHE A 8 -10.53 -0.36 -9.46
CA PHE A 8 -10.12 0.36 -8.27
C PHE A 8 -10.84 1.71 -8.24
N ALA A 9 -11.60 1.95 -7.17
CA ALA A 9 -12.43 3.15 -7.02
C ALA A 9 -12.02 3.95 -5.76
N PRO A 10 -10.86 4.64 -5.76
CA PRO A 10 -10.42 5.42 -4.62
C PRO A 10 -11.08 6.81 -4.56
N SER A 11 -11.39 7.26 -3.36
CA SER A 11 -11.68 8.67 -3.10
C SER A 11 -10.39 9.45 -2.83
N PRO A 12 -10.14 10.58 -3.53
CA PRO A 12 -8.91 11.39 -3.43
C PRO A 12 -8.93 12.27 -2.17
N SER A 13 -9.10 11.66 -1.00
CA SER A 13 -9.27 12.32 0.29
C SER A 13 -8.05 12.19 1.22
N GLY A 14 -6.94 11.68 0.70
CA GLY A 14 -5.71 11.40 1.43
C GLY A 14 -4.73 10.58 0.59
N LEU A 15 -3.52 10.40 1.09
CA LEU A 15 -2.50 9.57 0.43
C LEU A 15 -2.92 8.10 0.36
N LEU A 16 -2.40 7.39 -0.64
CA LEU A 16 -2.63 5.95 -0.78
C LEU A 16 -1.87 5.20 0.32
N HIS A 17 -2.57 4.40 1.11
CA HIS A 17 -1.97 3.53 2.13
C HIS A 17 -2.02 2.07 1.68
N LEU A 18 -1.27 1.20 2.38
CA LEU A 18 -1.14 -0.23 2.06
C LEU A 18 -2.48 -0.97 1.90
N GLY A 19 -3.49 -0.66 2.73
CA GLY A 19 -4.84 -1.24 2.58
C GLY A 19 -5.52 -0.93 1.23
N ASN A 20 -5.43 0.31 0.75
CA ASN A 20 -5.99 0.70 -0.55
C ASN A 20 -5.14 0.16 -1.69
N ALA A 21 -3.80 0.21 -1.56
CA ALA A 21 -2.88 -0.37 -2.53
C ALA A 21 -3.11 -1.88 -2.69
N ARG A 22 -3.41 -2.59 -1.59
CA ARG A 22 -3.77 -4.02 -1.64
C ARG A 22 -5.10 -4.26 -2.35
N THR A 23 -6.09 -3.39 -2.12
CA THR A 23 -7.37 -3.47 -2.84
C THR A 23 -7.16 -3.26 -4.34
N ALA A 24 -6.34 -2.27 -4.73
CA ALA A 24 -5.97 -2.04 -6.12
C ALA A 24 -5.23 -3.26 -6.71
N LEU A 25 -4.24 -3.79 -5.99
CA LEU A 25 -3.48 -4.98 -6.40
C LEU A 25 -4.42 -6.17 -6.62
N PHE A 26 -5.28 -6.51 -5.66
CA PHE A 26 -6.16 -7.68 -5.81
C PHE A 26 -7.20 -7.50 -6.92
N SER A 27 -7.73 -6.29 -7.11
CA SER A 27 -8.58 -6.00 -8.28
C SER A 27 -7.80 -6.22 -9.58
N LEU A 28 -6.55 -5.77 -9.66
CA LEU A 28 -5.70 -5.96 -10.84
C LEU A 28 -5.35 -7.42 -11.07
N LEU A 29 -4.89 -8.15 -10.04
CA LEU A 29 -4.56 -9.58 -10.14
C LEU A 29 -5.78 -10.41 -10.56
N ALA A 30 -6.98 -10.08 -10.07
CA ALA A 30 -8.21 -10.74 -10.47
C ALA A 30 -8.60 -10.48 -11.93
N ALA A 31 -8.20 -9.34 -12.50
CA ALA A 31 -8.44 -9.02 -13.90
C ALA A 31 -7.43 -9.70 -14.83
N LEU A 32 -6.17 -9.81 -14.42
CA LEU A 32 -5.09 -10.31 -15.28
C LEU A 32 -5.16 -11.84 -15.52
N PRO A 33 -4.61 -12.32 -16.65
CA PRO A 33 -4.00 -11.55 -17.73
C PRO A 33 -4.99 -11.03 -18.78
N ASP A 34 -6.20 -11.58 -18.85
CA ASP A 34 -7.10 -11.43 -20.02
C ASP A 34 -8.27 -10.44 -19.81
N GLY A 35 -8.45 -9.96 -18.58
CA GLY A 35 -9.55 -9.08 -18.18
C GLY A 35 -9.23 -7.60 -18.26
N ARG A 36 -10.07 -6.78 -17.63
CA ARG A 36 -9.95 -5.32 -17.64
C ARG A 36 -9.87 -4.78 -16.21
N PHE A 37 -8.90 -3.91 -15.96
CA PHE A 37 -8.75 -3.19 -14.71
C PHE A 37 -9.06 -1.71 -14.90
N LEU A 38 -10.16 -1.24 -14.32
CA LEU A 38 -10.63 0.14 -14.45
C LEU A 38 -10.18 0.99 -13.25
N LEU A 39 -9.91 2.27 -13.48
CA LEU A 39 -9.70 3.26 -12.42
C LEU A 39 -10.85 4.28 -12.45
N ARG A 40 -11.57 4.40 -11.33
CA ARG A 40 -12.65 5.39 -11.14
C ARG A 40 -12.32 6.29 -9.97
N ILE A 41 -12.30 7.61 -10.17
CA ILE A 41 -12.02 8.55 -9.09
C ILE A 41 -13.33 8.96 -8.40
N GLU A 42 -13.42 8.70 -7.10
CA GLU A 42 -14.62 8.96 -6.28
C GLU A 42 -14.51 10.30 -5.55
N ASP A 43 -14.58 11.38 -6.32
CA ASP A 43 -14.44 12.77 -5.90
C ASP A 43 -15.79 13.48 -5.66
N SER A 44 -16.87 12.73 -5.46
CA SER A 44 -18.20 13.30 -5.24
C SER A 44 -18.31 14.14 -3.96
N ASP A 45 -17.51 13.81 -2.93
CA ASP A 45 -17.39 14.62 -1.71
C ASP A 45 -16.37 15.73 -1.90
N ARG A 46 -16.84 16.87 -2.40
CA ARG A 46 -16.00 18.05 -2.71
C ARG A 46 -15.28 18.64 -1.50
N ALA A 47 -15.80 18.44 -0.28
CA ALA A 47 -15.18 18.96 0.93
C ALA A 47 -13.91 18.19 1.31
N ARG A 48 -13.81 16.92 0.89
CA ARG A 48 -12.67 16.04 1.20
C ARG A 48 -11.80 15.73 -0.01
N ALA A 49 -12.33 15.80 -1.23
CA ALA A 49 -11.59 15.56 -2.45
C ALA A 49 -10.52 16.64 -2.69
N SER A 50 -9.31 16.22 -3.06
CA SER A 50 -8.21 17.12 -3.39
C SER A 50 -7.51 16.68 -4.67
N PRO A 51 -7.30 17.58 -5.66
CA PRO A 51 -6.49 17.30 -6.83
C PRO A 51 -5.05 16.89 -6.49
N VAL A 52 -4.53 17.33 -5.34
CA VAL A 52 -3.19 16.92 -4.87
C VAL A 52 -3.16 15.43 -4.55
N PHE A 53 -4.19 14.92 -3.86
CA PHE A 53 -4.28 13.49 -3.54
C PHE A 53 -4.60 12.64 -4.76
N GLU A 54 -5.36 13.15 -5.74
CA GLU A 54 -5.56 12.46 -7.01
C GLU A 54 -4.23 12.32 -7.79
N ARG A 55 -3.41 13.38 -7.85
CA ARG A 55 -2.08 13.29 -8.48
C ARG A 55 -1.15 12.33 -7.73
N ALA A 56 -1.11 12.41 -6.40
CA ALA A 56 -0.30 11.50 -5.59
C ALA A 56 -0.71 10.03 -5.78
N LEU A 57 -2.02 9.77 -5.84
CA LEU A 57 -2.57 8.45 -6.17
C LEU A 57 -2.05 7.94 -7.51
N ARG A 58 -2.06 8.76 -8.57
CA ARG A 58 -1.55 8.38 -9.90
C ARG A 58 -0.06 8.05 -9.86
N VAL A 59 0.74 8.89 -9.19
CA VAL A 59 2.18 8.63 -9.01
C VAL A 59 2.42 7.31 -8.27
N ASP A 60 1.62 7.00 -7.25
CA ASP A 60 1.75 5.74 -6.50
C ASP A 60 1.34 4.52 -7.36
N LEU A 61 0.31 4.63 -8.19
CA LEU A 61 -0.11 3.56 -9.11
C LEU A 61 0.91 3.32 -10.22
N GLU A 62 1.50 4.37 -10.79
CA GLU A 62 2.58 4.27 -11.76
C GLU A 62 3.83 3.63 -11.15
N TRP A 63 4.21 4.06 -9.94
CA TRP A 63 5.36 3.49 -9.24
C TRP A 63 5.20 2.00 -8.96
N LEU A 64 4.00 1.54 -8.60
CA LEU A 64 3.69 0.11 -8.45
C LEU A 64 3.58 -0.63 -9.79
N GLY A 65 3.70 0.05 -10.93
CA GLY A 65 3.52 -0.55 -12.26
C GLY A 65 2.07 -0.89 -12.61
N PHE A 66 1.10 -0.36 -11.88
CA PHE A 66 -0.33 -0.59 -12.16
C PHE A 66 -0.83 0.31 -13.30
N GLY A 67 -0.19 1.47 -13.51
CA GLY A 67 -0.53 2.41 -14.59
C GLY A 67 -0.52 1.78 -15.98
N ALA A 68 0.40 0.85 -16.25
CA ALA A 68 0.48 0.11 -17.51
C ALA A 68 -0.77 -0.73 -17.84
N TYR A 69 -1.63 -0.99 -16.85
CA TYR A 69 -2.87 -1.77 -16.99
C TYR A 69 -4.14 -0.91 -16.92
N ILE A 70 -3.97 0.41 -16.75
CA ILE A 70 -5.07 1.37 -16.71
C ILE A 70 -5.17 2.01 -18.08
N ASP A 71 -6.33 1.86 -18.71
CA ASP A 71 -6.67 2.67 -19.89
C ASP A 71 -7.02 4.08 -19.43
N GLU A 72 -6.08 5.02 -19.59
CA GLU A 72 -6.24 6.42 -19.20
C GLU A 72 -7.44 7.10 -19.88
N ALA A 73 -7.81 6.68 -21.09
CA ALA A 73 -9.00 7.19 -21.78
C ALA A 73 -10.31 6.70 -21.12
N ALA A 74 -10.24 5.61 -20.37
CA ALA A 74 -11.33 5.04 -19.61
C ALA A 74 -11.30 5.46 -18.12
N VAL A 75 -10.50 6.44 -17.71
CA VAL A 75 -10.55 6.99 -16.35
C VAL A 75 -11.57 8.13 -16.29
N TRP A 76 -12.50 8.05 -15.35
CA TRP A 76 -13.49 9.11 -15.14
C TRP A 76 -13.65 9.46 -13.66
N ARG A 77 -14.22 10.66 -13.42
CA ARG A 77 -14.54 11.18 -12.09
C ARG A 77 -16.03 11.07 -11.81
N GLN A 78 -16.39 10.74 -10.57
CA GLN A 78 -17.80 10.68 -10.19
C GLN A 78 -18.47 12.06 -10.16
N SER A 79 -17.72 13.12 -9.87
CA SER A 79 -18.23 14.49 -9.86
C SER A 79 -18.73 14.98 -11.22
N GLU A 80 -18.22 14.40 -12.32
CA GLU A 80 -18.59 14.72 -13.71
C GLU A 80 -19.86 13.98 -14.18
N ARG A 81 -20.43 13.11 -13.34
CA ARG A 81 -21.50 12.17 -13.72
C ARG A 81 -22.87 12.48 -13.11
N GLY A 82 -23.06 13.70 -12.58
CA GLY A 82 -24.30 14.14 -11.95
C GLY A 82 -25.56 13.82 -12.78
N ALA A 83 -25.53 14.18 -14.07
CA ALA A 83 -26.64 13.94 -15.01
C ALA A 83 -27.00 12.46 -15.15
N VAL A 84 -25.99 11.57 -15.20
CA VAL A 84 -26.24 10.12 -15.26
C VAL A 84 -27.02 9.67 -14.02
N TYR A 85 -26.61 10.13 -12.84
CA TYR A 85 -27.30 9.77 -11.61
C TYR A 85 -28.71 10.36 -11.56
N ASP A 86 -28.92 11.56 -12.12
CA ASP A 86 -30.24 12.21 -12.20
C ASP A 86 -31.19 11.43 -13.11
N ASP A 87 -30.73 10.97 -14.27
CA ASP A 87 -31.51 10.14 -15.18
C ASP A 87 -31.98 8.85 -14.52
N PHE A 88 -31.10 8.17 -13.77
CA PHE A 88 -31.47 6.95 -13.03
C PHE A 88 -32.37 7.22 -11.84
N LEU A 89 -32.21 8.35 -11.15
CA LEU A 89 -33.15 8.77 -10.11
C LEU A 89 -34.54 9.02 -10.69
N GLN A 90 -34.63 9.67 -11.85
CA GLN A 90 -35.90 9.92 -12.55
C GLN A 90 -36.58 8.63 -12.99
N LYS A 91 -35.82 7.64 -13.49
CA LYS A 91 -36.35 6.30 -13.81
C LYS A 91 -36.95 5.62 -12.57
N LEU A 92 -36.21 5.62 -11.46
CA LEU A 92 -36.74 5.08 -10.19
C LEU A 92 -37.98 5.85 -9.70
N ALA A 93 -38.02 7.17 -9.91
CA ALA A 93 -39.14 8.00 -9.49
C ALA A 93 -40.39 7.72 -10.33
N HIS A 94 -40.22 7.54 -11.65
CA HIS A 94 -41.28 7.13 -12.57
C HIS A 94 -41.93 5.81 -12.13
N ASP A 95 -41.12 4.85 -11.68
CA ASP A 95 -41.57 3.55 -11.21
C ASP A 95 -42.05 3.56 -9.73
N ASN A 96 -42.13 4.73 -9.08
CA ASN A 96 -42.46 4.90 -7.65
C ASN A 96 -41.56 4.08 -6.69
N LEU A 97 -40.32 3.82 -7.13
CA LEU A 97 -39.28 3.12 -6.36
C LEU A 97 -38.42 4.07 -5.53
N VAL A 98 -38.55 5.39 -5.74
CA VAL A 98 -38.01 6.42 -4.85
C VAL A 98 -39.07 7.48 -4.54
N TYR A 99 -38.92 8.17 -3.43
CA TYR A 99 -39.80 9.27 -3.03
C TYR A 99 -39.02 10.35 -2.26
N PRO A 100 -39.45 11.63 -2.31
CA PRO A 100 -38.85 12.69 -1.52
C PRO A 100 -39.27 12.59 -0.05
N CYS A 101 -38.32 12.86 0.84
CA CYS A 101 -38.49 12.82 2.29
C CYS A 101 -38.09 14.16 2.88
N PHE A 102 -39.03 14.74 3.63
CA PHE A 102 -38.91 16.06 4.27
C PHE A 102 -38.62 15.96 5.78
N CYS A 103 -38.42 14.75 6.31
CA CYS A 103 -38.09 14.56 7.72
C CYS A 103 -36.79 15.27 8.08
N THR A 104 -36.87 16.08 9.14
CA THR A 104 -35.74 16.83 9.69
C THR A 104 -34.78 15.92 10.45
N GLU A 105 -33.54 16.40 10.66
CA GLU A 105 -32.54 15.62 11.40
C GLU A 105 -32.95 15.33 12.85
N SER A 106 -33.66 16.25 13.49
CA SER A 106 -34.16 16.11 14.86
C SER A 106 -35.25 15.03 14.96
N GLU A 107 -36.17 14.97 14.01
CA GLU A 107 -37.18 13.90 13.92
C GLU A 107 -36.52 12.53 13.71
N LEU A 108 -35.55 12.44 12.80
CA LEU A 108 -34.80 11.21 12.55
C LEU A 108 -33.94 10.81 13.75
N ALA A 109 -33.42 11.77 14.52
CA ALA A 109 -32.69 11.50 15.75
C ALA A 109 -33.61 10.94 16.85
N ALA A 110 -34.79 11.51 17.02
CA ALA A 110 -35.80 11.03 17.97
C ALA A 110 -36.28 9.61 17.62
N GLU A 111 -36.54 9.34 16.33
CA GLU A 111 -36.91 8.00 15.86
C GLU A 111 -35.81 6.96 16.14
N ARG A 112 -34.55 7.29 15.81
CA ARG A 112 -33.40 6.42 16.11
C ARG A 112 -33.23 6.18 17.61
N ALA A 113 -33.44 7.19 18.45
CA ALA A 113 -33.39 7.04 19.91
C ALA A 113 -34.48 6.10 20.43
N SER A 114 -35.71 6.24 19.92
CA SER A 114 -36.85 5.36 20.26
C SER A 114 -36.60 3.89 19.87
N LEU A 115 -36.09 3.65 18.64
CA LEU A 115 -35.74 2.30 18.20
C LEU A 115 -34.64 1.68 19.07
N ARG A 116 -33.58 2.44 19.37
CA ARG A 116 -32.49 1.98 20.26
C ARG A 116 -32.99 1.67 21.67
N ALA A 117 -33.87 2.49 22.24
CA ALA A 117 -34.47 2.23 23.55
C ALA A 117 -35.29 0.93 23.58
N ARG A 118 -35.80 0.48 22.43
CA ARG A 118 -36.53 -0.78 22.24
C ARG A 118 -35.64 -1.95 21.80
N GLY A 119 -34.32 -1.76 21.70
CA GLY A 119 -33.39 -2.77 21.20
C GLY A 119 -33.57 -3.12 19.71
N LEU A 120 -34.26 -2.27 18.95
CA LEU A 120 -34.50 -2.47 17.51
C LEU A 120 -33.40 -1.78 16.68
N PRO A 121 -33.02 -2.34 15.52
CA PRO A 121 -32.04 -1.72 14.64
C PRO A 121 -32.56 -0.36 14.13
N PRO A 122 -31.69 0.66 14.05
CA PRO A 122 -32.09 1.98 13.58
C PRO A 122 -32.41 1.92 12.08
N ARG A 123 -33.69 2.14 11.74
CA ARG A 123 -34.19 2.24 10.37
C ARG A 123 -35.15 3.41 10.24
N TYR A 124 -35.32 3.93 9.04
CA TYR A 124 -36.35 4.93 8.77
C TYR A 124 -37.74 4.27 8.80
N GLY A 125 -38.69 4.85 9.52
CA GLY A 125 -40.04 4.30 9.70
C GLY A 125 -41.02 4.59 8.56
N GLY A 126 -40.56 5.19 7.45
CA GLY A 126 -41.39 5.33 6.25
C GLY A 126 -42.40 6.48 6.28
N ARG A 127 -42.28 7.47 7.19
CA ARG A 127 -43.26 8.56 7.35
C ARG A 127 -43.62 9.26 6.03
N CYS A 128 -42.62 9.64 5.24
CA CYS A 128 -42.82 10.31 3.96
C CYS A 128 -43.14 9.35 2.80
N ALA A 129 -43.02 8.04 3.02
CA ALA A 129 -43.24 7.02 1.98
C ALA A 129 -44.72 6.89 1.59
N ALA A 130 -45.62 7.36 2.46
CA ALA A 130 -47.08 7.36 2.30
C ALA A 130 -47.63 8.72 1.84
N LEU A 131 -46.79 9.72 1.59
CA LEU A 131 -47.24 10.99 1.00
C LEU A 131 -47.77 10.73 -0.41
N ASP A 132 -48.82 11.46 -0.78
CA ASP A 132 -49.29 11.46 -2.16
C ASP A 132 -48.16 11.97 -3.09
N PRO A 133 -47.85 11.29 -4.20
CA PRO A 133 -46.78 11.70 -5.09
C PRO A 133 -46.95 13.12 -5.66
N ALA A 134 -48.18 13.58 -5.92
CA ALA A 134 -48.43 14.91 -6.45
C ALA A 134 -48.18 15.98 -5.37
N ASP A 135 -48.60 15.74 -4.13
CA ASP A 135 -48.31 16.62 -2.99
C ASP A 135 -46.81 16.71 -2.73
N ALA A 136 -46.13 15.57 -2.76
CA ALA A 136 -44.70 15.48 -2.55
C ALA A 136 -43.92 16.23 -3.64
N CYS A 137 -44.29 16.07 -4.91
CA CYS A 137 -43.74 16.84 -6.02
C CYS A 137 -44.01 18.34 -5.89
N SER A 138 -45.20 18.74 -5.44
CA SER A 138 -45.57 20.15 -5.25
C SER A 138 -44.71 20.82 -4.18
N ARG A 139 -44.42 20.13 -3.08
CA ARG A 139 -43.51 20.62 -2.02
C ARG A 139 -42.07 20.78 -2.50
N VAL A 140 -41.56 19.83 -3.29
CA VAL A 140 -40.23 19.95 -3.92
C VAL A 140 -40.21 21.13 -4.89
N ALA A 141 -41.26 21.30 -5.72
CA ALA A 141 -41.37 22.41 -6.66
C ALA A 141 -41.48 23.78 -5.96
N ALA A 142 -42.06 23.82 -4.75
CA ALA A 142 -42.09 25.00 -3.89
C ALA A 142 -40.74 25.32 -3.22
N GLY A 143 -39.69 24.53 -3.49
CA GLY A 143 -38.34 24.76 -2.97
C GLY A 143 -38.10 24.17 -1.57
N GLU A 144 -39.00 23.33 -1.06
CA GLU A 144 -38.78 22.66 0.21
C GLU A 144 -37.66 21.62 0.09
N ALA A 145 -36.67 21.70 0.98
CA ALA A 145 -35.53 20.80 0.96
C ALA A 145 -35.96 19.35 1.26
N ALA A 146 -35.62 18.42 0.35
CA ALA A 146 -35.96 17.01 0.49
C ALA A 146 -34.80 16.10 0.08
N VAL A 147 -34.61 15.02 0.83
CA VAL A 147 -33.75 13.91 0.39
C VAL A 147 -34.59 12.90 -0.39
N TRP A 148 -34.01 12.21 -1.37
CA TRP A 148 -34.73 11.10 -2.03
C TRP A 148 -34.38 9.79 -1.38
N ARG A 149 -35.39 9.00 -1.03
CA ARG A 149 -35.23 7.67 -0.44
C ARG A 149 -35.66 6.60 -1.43
N PHE A 150 -34.93 5.50 -1.45
CA PHE A 150 -35.30 4.28 -2.14
C PHE A 150 -36.30 3.50 -1.29
N ARG A 151 -37.41 3.11 -1.92
CA ARG A 151 -38.47 2.30 -1.33
C ARG A 151 -38.04 0.84 -1.31
N VAL A 152 -37.70 0.35 -0.13
CA VAL A 152 -37.25 -1.03 0.06
C VAL A 152 -38.47 -1.96 0.10
N PRO A 153 -38.56 -2.98 -0.77
CA PRO A 153 -39.66 -3.93 -0.72
C PRO A 153 -39.72 -4.68 0.62
N PRO A 154 -40.86 -4.69 1.33
CA PRO A 154 -40.97 -5.35 2.64
C PRO A 154 -40.99 -6.88 2.51
N GLY A 155 -40.56 -7.58 3.56
CA GLY A 155 -40.69 -9.04 3.66
C GLY A 155 -39.89 -9.85 2.66
N GLN A 156 -38.82 -9.29 2.08
CA GLN A 156 -37.93 -9.98 1.14
C GLN A 156 -36.58 -10.29 1.80
N GLU A 157 -35.80 -11.17 1.16
CA GLU A 157 -34.42 -11.45 1.53
C GLU A 157 -33.49 -11.11 0.36
N VAL A 158 -32.45 -10.33 0.63
CA VAL A 158 -31.34 -10.11 -0.30
C VAL A 158 -30.24 -11.12 0.02
N ALA A 159 -30.17 -12.18 -0.79
CA ALA A 159 -29.10 -13.17 -0.75
C ALA A 159 -28.07 -12.92 -1.86
N PHE A 160 -26.79 -13.07 -1.52
CA PHE A 160 -25.67 -13.06 -2.46
C PHE A 160 -24.53 -13.95 -1.94
N CYS A 161 -23.69 -14.46 -2.83
CA CYS A 161 -22.46 -15.15 -2.45
C CYS A 161 -21.30 -14.19 -2.58
N ASP A 162 -20.69 -13.83 -1.47
CA ASP A 162 -19.46 -13.05 -1.47
C ASP A 162 -18.28 -13.95 -1.85
N ALA A 163 -17.43 -13.48 -2.74
CA ALA A 163 -16.25 -14.21 -3.18
C ALA A 163 -15.26 -14.47 -2.03
N VAL A 164 -15.24 -13.62 -0.99
CA VAL A 164 -14.35 -13.78 0.17
C VAL A 164 -15.11 -14.27 1.39
N ARG A 165 -16.26 -13.66 1.72
CA ARG A 165 -17.06 -13.94 2.94
C ARG A 165 -18.04 -15.08 2.79
N GLY A 166 -18.18 -15.66 1.59
CA GLY A 166 -19.15 -16.72 1.31
C GLY A 166 -20.61 -16.22 1.35
N PRO A 167 -21.57 -17.12 1.58
CA PRO A 167 -23.00 -16.78 1.52
C PRO A 167 -23.42 -15.70 2.53
N GLN A 168 -24.09 -14.66 2.04
CA GLN A 168 -24.64 -13.55 2.82
C GLN A 168 -26.15 -13.45 2.60
N ARG A 169 -26.90 -13.16 3.68
CA ARG A 169 -28.37 -13.00 3.65
C ARG A 169 -28.76 -11.83 4.52
N VAL A 170 -29.57 -10.91 3.97
CA VAL A 170 -30.08 -9.76 4.71
C VAL A 170 -31.57 -9.58 4.42
N ALA A 171 -32.39 -9.60 5.46
CA ALA A 171 -33.81 -9.28 5.35
C ALA A 171 -33.99 -7.80 5.02
N THR A 172 -34.84 -7.49 4.04
CA THR A 172 -35.06 -6.11 3.59
C THR A 172 -35.65 -5.22 4.67
N ASP A 173 -36.43 -5.81 5.58
CA ASP A 173 -37.00 -5.11 6.74
C ASP A 173 -35.92 -4.52 7.67
N LEU A 174 -34.70 -5.08 7.68
CA LEU A 174 -33.59 -4.55 8.48
C LEU A 174 -32.91 -3.34 7.84
N LEU A 175 -33.09 -3.13 6.53
CA LEU A 175 -32.45 -2.05 5.79
C LEU A 175 -33.21 -0.73 5.95
N GLY A 176 -34.54 -0.78 5.84
CA GLY A 176 -35.45 0.36 5.75
C GLY A 176 -35.18 1.25 4.51
N ASP A 177 -36.09 2.19 4.24
CA ASP A 177 -35.96 3.10 3.10
C ASP A 177 -34.75 4.04 3.30
N PHE A 178 -33.74 3.88 2.44
CA PHE A 178 -32.46 4.56 2.56
C PHE A 178 -32.34 5.70 1.56
N VAL A 179 -31.59 6.75 1.94
CA VAL A 179 -31.36 7.91 1.08
C VAL A 179 -30.49 7.51 -0.11
N VAL A 180 -30.88 7.89 -1.32
CA VAL A 180 -30.09 7.74 -2.57
C VAL A 180 -29.61 9.08 -3.13
N ARG A 181 -30.26 10.19 -2.76
CA ARG A 181 -29.92 11.56 -3.16
C ARG A 181 -30.06 12.51 -1.97
N ARG A 182 -29.04 13.33 -1.70
CA ARG A 182 -29.07 14.38 -0.67
C ARG A 182 -29.95 15.55 -1.09
N ALA A 183 -30.34 16.38 -0.12
CA ALA A 183 -31.13 17.59 -0.38
C ALA A 183 -30.43 18.59 -1.29
N GLN A 184 -29.09 18.61 -1.26
CA GLN A 184 -28.24 19.45 -2.10
C GLN A 184 -28.05 18.89 -3.52
N GLY A 185 -28.71 17.78 -3.89
CA GLY A 185 -28.63 17.20 -5.23
C GLY A 185 -27.48 16.20 -5.44
N GLU A 186 -26.65 15.93 -4.42
CA GLU A 186 -25.56 14.94 -4.54
C GLU A 186 -26.08 13.51 -4.40
N ALA A 187 -25.64 12.61 -5.29
CA ALA A 187 -25.92 11.18 -5.19
C ALA A 187 -25.21 10.58 -3.97
N MET A 188 -25.87 9.64 -3.30
CA MET A 188 -25.24 8.89 -2.21
C MET A 188 -24.19 7.94 -2.76
N PHE A 189 -23.10 7.78 -2.00
CA PHE A 189 -21.93 6.99 -2.38
C PHE A 189 -22.26 5.61 -2.97
N PHE A 190 -23.08 4.81 -2.29
CA PHE A 190 -23.41 3.46 -2.74
C PHE A 190 -24.32 3.45 -3.97
N PHE A 191 -25.14 4.50 -4.18
CA PHE A 191 -26.00 4.66 -5.34
C PHE A 191 -25.16 4.96 -6.59
N ALA A 192 -24.29 5.96 -6.51
CA ALA A 192 -23.34 6.28 -7.59
C ALA A 192 -22.46 5.08 -7.93
N ASN A 193 -21.90 4.41 -6.92
CA ASN A 193 -21.08 3.20 -7.10
C ASN A 193 -21.81 2.08 -7.83
N ALA A 194 -23.06 1.78 -7.45
CA ALA A 194 -23.83 0.71 -8.06
C ALA A 194 -24.05 0.99 -9.55
N LEU A 195 -24.51 2.20 -9.88
CA LEU A 195 -24.73 2.62 -11.26
C LEU A 195 -23.44 2.58 -12.08
N ASP A 196 -22.36 3.15 -11.55
CA ASP A 196 -21.08 3.18 -12.27
C ASP A 196 -20.48 1.79 -12.47
N ASP A 197 -20.59 0.89 -11.49
CA ASP A 197 -20.13 -0.50 -11.64
C ASP A 197 -20.90 -1.19 -12.78
N ALA A 198 -22.23 -1.07 -12.81
CA ALA A 198 -23.06 -1.68 -13.85
C ALA A 198 -22.84 -1.06 -15.24
N LEU A 199 -22.81 0.27 -15.34
CA LEU A 199 -22.65 0.99 -16.61
C LEU A 199 -21.27 0.80 -17.23
N SER A 200 -20.26 0.53 -16.42
CA SER A 200 -18.88 0.31 -16.88
C SER A 200 -18.58 -1.16 -17.17
N GLY A 201 -19.58 -2.05 -17.00
CA GLY A 201 -19.43 -3.48 -17.22
C GLY A 201 -18.53 -4.18 -16.21
N VAL A 202 -18.42 -3.64 -14.98
CA VAL A 202 -17.71 -4.31 -13.88
C VAL A 202 -18.43 -5.61 -13.56
N THR A 203 -17.68 -6.71 -13.53
CA THR A 203 -18.21 -8.05 -13.22
C THR A 203 -17.79 -8.55 -11.85
N LEU A 204 -16.68 -8.04 -11.30
CA LEU A 204 -16.18 -8.37 -9.96
C LEU A 204 -15.74 -7.12 -9.20
N VAL A 205 -16.34 -6.91 -8.04
CA VAL A 205 -16.06 -5.81 -7.11
C VAL A 205 -15.29 -6.35 -5.91
N LEU A 206 -14.00 -6.04 -5.83
CA LEU A 206 -13.20 -6.24 -4.62
C LEU A 206 -13.08 -4.92 -3.84
N ARG A 207 -13.41 -4.94 -2.55
CA ARG A 207 -13.36 -3.78 -1.64
C ARG A 207 -13.23 -4.19 -0.18
N GLY A 208 -12.97 -3.24 0.72
CA GLY A 208 -12.91 -3.50 2.15
C GLY A 208 -14.24 -3.98 2.75
N GLU A 209 -14.15 -4.82 3.79
CA GLU A 209 -15.31 -5.37 4.53
C GLU A 209 -16.19 -4.33 5.22
N ASP A 210 -15.67 -3.13 5.45
CA ASP A 210 -16.43 -1.97 5.95
C ASP A 210 -17.56 -1.55 5.00
N HIS A 211 -17.51 -1.98 3.74
CA HIS A 211 -18.57 -1.77 2.76
C HIS A 211 -19.54 -2.96 2.59
N LEU A 212 -19.38 -4.05 3.36
CA LEU A 212 -20.24 -5.24 3.25
C LEU A 212 -21.72 -4.91 3.45
N ALA A 213 -22.02 -4.03 4.42
CA ALA A 213 -23.38 -3.58 4.71
C ALA A 213 -24.03 -2.74 3.59
N ASN A 214 -23.24 -2.23 2.64
CA ASN A 214 -23.77 -1.47 1.50
C ASN A 214 -24.22 -2.39 0.35
N THR A 215 -23.66 -3.59 0.25
CA THR A 215 -23.92 -4.53 -0.87
C THR A 215 -25.40 -4.86 -1.06
N PRO A 216 -26.19 -5.18 -0.01
CA PRO A 216 -27.62 -5.44 -0.21
C PRO A 216 -28.37 -4.25 -0.81
N ARG A 217 -28.01 -3.01 -0.42
CA ARG A 217 -28.62 -1.78 -0.96
C ARG A 217 -28.31 -1.60 -2.43
N GLN A 218 -27.06 -1.84 -2.82
CA GLN A 218 -26.63 -1.77 -4.22
C GLN A 218 -27.33 -2.81 -5.08
N ILE A 219 -27.43 -4.05 -4.59
CA ILE A 219 -28.16 -5.13 -5.27
C ILE A 219 -29.63 -4.75 -5.49
N LEU A 220 -30.30 -4.17 -4.49
CA LEU A 220 -31.69 -3.72 -4.63
C LEU A 220 -31.85 -2.65 -5.71
N ILE A 221 -30.96 -1.64 -5.71
CA ILE A 221 -30.96 -0.58 -6.73
C ILE A 221 -30.76 -1.17 -8.13
N LEU A 222 -29.77 -2.05 -8.31
CA LEU A 222 -29.46 -2.65 -9.60
C LEU A 222 -30.60 -3.53 -10.11
N ARG A 223 -31.19 -4.36 -9.24
CA ARG A 223 -32.35 -5.20 -9.58
C ARG A 223 -33.56 -4.34 -9.97
N ALA A 224 -33.84 -3.28 -9.22
CA ALA A 224 -34.92 -2.34 -9.51
C ALA A 224 -34.78 -1.69 -10.89
N LEU A 225 -33.55 -1.39 -11.30
CA LEU A 225 -33.25 -0.76 -12.60
C LEU A 225 -33.04 -1.77 -13.74
N GLY A 226 -33.16 -3.07 -13.48
CA GLY A 226 -32.85 -4.12 -14.47
C GLY A 226 -31.38 -4.14 -14.91
N LEU A 227 -30.47 -3.64 -14.07
CA LEU A 227 -29.04 -3.55 -14.36
C LEU A 227 -28.28 -4.80 -13.87
N PRO A 228 -27.16 -5.16 -14.51
CA PRO A 228 -26.35 -6.30 -14.09
C PRO A 228 -25.80 -6.09 -12.67
N VAL A 229 -25.83 -7.17 -11.88
CA VAL A 229 -25.25 -7.21 -10.53
C VAL A 229 -23.89 -7.89 -10.60
N PRO A 230 -22.78 -7.22 -10.22
CA PRO A 230 -21.45 -7.85 -10.20
C PRO A 230 -21.34 -8.87 -9.05
N GLU A 231 -20.37 -9.78 -9.16
CA GLU A 231 -19.88 -10.54 -8.01
C GLU A 231 -19.18 -9.56 -7.05
N TYR A 232 -19.36 -9.74 -5.74
CA TYR A 232 -18.73 -8.92 -4.71
C TYR A 232 -17.75 -9.78 -3.91
N GLY A 233 -16.61 -9.20 -3.51
CA GLY A 233 -15.67 -9.80 -2.57
C GLY A 233 -15.19 -8.79 -1.53
N HIS A 234 -15.39 -9.10 -0.26
CA HIS A 234 -15.09 -8.18 0.85
C HIS A 234 -13.82 -8.55 1.61
N LEU A 235 -12.75 -7.80 1.31
CA LEU A 235 -11.41 -7.99 1.85
C LEU A 235 -11.36 -7.62 3.35
N PRO A 236 -10.74 -8.45 4.21
CA PRO A 236 -10.54 -8.11 5.63
C PRO A 236 -9.67 -6.86 5.77
N LEU A 237 -9.90 -6.01 6.77
CA LEU A 237 -9.12 -4.78 6.91
C LEU A 237 -7.62 -5.06 7.15
N VAL A 238 -6.76 -4.16 6.67
CA VAL A 238 -5.34 -4.15 7.05
C VAL A 238 -5.20 -3.37 8.34
N VAL A 239 -4.61 -3.99 9.36
CA VAL A 239 -4.43 -3.41 10.69
C VAL A 239 -2.95 -3.26 11.03
N SER A 240 -2.62 -2.27 11.86
CA SER A 240 -1.30 -2.09 12.43
C SER A 240 -0.96 -3.22 13.42
N ALA A 241 0.29 -3.24 13.92
CA ALA A 241 0.69 -4.17 14.97
C ALA A 241 -0.17 -4.06 16.25
N GLY A 242 -0.76 -2.89 16.52
CA GLY A 242 -1.68 -2.66 17.63
C GLY A 242 -3.15 -3.00 17.33
N GLY A 243 -3.45 -3.56 16.15
CA GLY A 243 -4.81 -3.97 15.76
C GLY A 243 -5.71 -2.83 15.26
N VAL A 244 -5.18 -1.61 15.14
CA VAL A 244 -5.92 -0.46 14.62
C VAL A 244 -5.87 -0.47 13.08
N PRO A 245 -6.99 -0.28 12.36
CA PRO A 245 -6.97 -0.15 10.91
C PRO A 245 -5.97 0.91 10.45
N LEU A 246 -5.16 0.59 9.44
CA LEU A 246 -4.25 1.59 8.84
C LEU A 246 -5.09 2.72 8.25
N SER A 247 -4.96 3.92 8.83
CA SER A 247 -5.80 5.06 8.51
C SER A 247 -5.12 6.00 7.52
N LYS A 248 -5.93 6.80 6.80
CA LYS A 248 -5.45 7.86 5.90
C LYS A 248 -4.72 9.01 6.63
N ARG A 249 -4.78 9.08 7.97
CA ARG A 249 -4.35 10.26 8.75
C ARG A 249 -2.94 10.15 9.33
N ASP A 250 -2.40 8.95 9.49
CA ASP A 250 -1.19 8.75 10.29
C ASP A 250 0.12 8.88 9.51
N GLY A 251 0.09 9.05 8.18
CA GLY A 251 1.24 9.29 7.30
C GLY A 251 2.24 8.12 7.17
N ALA A 252 2.57 7.48 8.29
CA ALA A 252 3.31 6.25 8.42
C ALA A 252 2.56 5.11 7.71
N GLY A 253 3.22 4.47 6.74
CA GLY A 253 2.63 3.40 5.93
C GLY A 253 1.86 3.87 4.69
N SER A 254 1.97 5.15 4.32
CA SER A 254 1.62 5.60 2.97
C SER A 254 2.61 5.07 1.93
N LEU A 255 2.15 4.89 0.70
CA LEU A 255 2.98 4.42 -0.42
C LEU A 255 4.05 5.46 -0.79
N ALA A 256 3.71 6.74 -0.69
CA ALA A 256 4.67 7.83 -0.85
C ALA A 256 5.84 7.73 0.15
N ALA A 257 5.55 7.50 1.45
CA ALA A 257 6.59 7.33 2.46
C ALA A 257 7.47 6.10 2.17
N LEU A 258 6.88 4.96 1.80
CA LEU A 258 7.67 3.77 1.43
C LEU A 258 8.57 4.01 0.22
N ARG A 259 8.08 4.75 -0.79
CA ARG A 259 8.89 5.14 -1.94
C ARG A 259 10.04 6.06 -1.54
N GLU A 260 9.78 7.06 -0.70
CA GLU A 260 10.81 7.98 -0.17
C GLU A 260 11.86 7.25 0.67
N GLU A 261 11.45 6.24 1.44
CA GLU A 261 12.35 5.35 2.19
C GLU A 261 13.23 4.47 1.27
N GLY A 262 12.89 4.34 -0.01
CA GLY A 262 13.66 3.58 -1.00
C GLY A 262 13.19 2.13 -1.20
N PHE A 263 11.99 1.77 -0.75
CA PHE A 263 11.42 0.46 -1.06
C PHE A 263 11.29 0.26 -2.57
N LEU A 264 11.43 -0.98 -3.04
CA LEU A 264 11.21 -1.33 -4.44
C LEU A 264 9.74 -1.71 -4.66
N PRO A 265 9.14 -1.32 -5.79
CA PRO A 265 7.73 -1.62 -6.05
C PRO A 265 7.47 -3.13 -6.07
N LEU A 266 8.38 -3.92 -6.62
CA LEU A 266 8.28 -5.38 -6.64
C LEU A 266 8.22 -6.00 -5.23
N ALA A 267 8.95 -5.44 -4.27
CA ALA A 267 8.92 -5.86 -2.87
C ALA A 267 7.55 -5.56 -2.23
N VAL A 268 7.05 -4.34 -2.42
CA VAL A 268 5.74 -3.91 -1.89
C VAL A 268 4.63 -4.76 -2.48
N ILE A 269 4.64 -5.02 -3.79
CA ILE A 269 3.65 -5.86 -4.46
C ILE A 269 3.68 -7.30 -3.93
N ASN A 270 4.86 -7.91 -3.79
CA ASN A 270 4.97 -9.29 -3.31
C ASN A 270 4.56 -9.44 -1.84
N TYR A 271 4.86 -8.43 -1.02
CA TYR A 271 4.37 -8.35 0.35
C TYR A 271 2.84 -8.23 0.40
N LEU A 272 2.26 -7.26 -0.32
CA LEU A 272 0.82 -7.02 -0.35
C LEU A 272 0.04 -8.23 -0.90
N ALA A 273 0.60 -8.91 -1.90
CA ALA A 273 -0.01 -10.11 -2.49
C ALA A 273 -0.19 -11.25 -1.49
N ARG A 274 0.65 -11.31 -0.44
CA ARG A 274 0.64 -12.34 0.60
C ARG A 274 -0.01 -11.88 1.90
N LEU A 275 -0.39 -10.61 1.98
CA LEU A 275 -0.98 -10.00 3.17
C LEU A 275 -2.47 -10.39 3.30
N GLY A 276 -2.69 -11.57 3.89
CA GLY A 276 -4.01 -12.18 4.09
C GLY A 276 -4.45 -13.13 2.97
N ALA A 277 -3.60 -13.38 1.98
CA ALA A 277 -3.83 -14.32 0.88
C ALA A 277 -2.69 -15.33 0.81
N VAL A 278 -2.99 -16.53 0.28
CA VAL A 278 -2.01 -17.61 0.17
C VAL A 278 -1.38 -17.57 -1.23
N VAL A 279 -0.08 -17.28 -1.28
CA VAL A 279 0.74 -17.45 -2.50
C VAL A 279 1.71 -18.60 -2.21
N GLY A 280 1.60 -19.71 -2.95
CA GLY A 280 2.35 -20.95 -2.69
C GLY A 280 3.84 -20.92 -3.07
N SER A 281 4.46 -19.75 -3.09
CA SER A 281 5.86 -19.54 -3.50
C SER A 281 6.53 -18.50 -2.61
N GLU A 282 7.73 -18.83 -2.15
CA GLU A 282 8.64 -17.91 -1.43
C GLU A 282 9.53 -17.10 -2.37
N ARG A 283 9.43 -17.30 -3.69
CA ARG A 283 10.15 -16.48 -4.68
C ARG A 283 9.47 -15.14 -4.86
N LEU A 284 10.25 -14.14 -5.27
CA LEU A 284 9.68 -12.95 -5.89
C LEU A 284 9.00 -13.32 -7.19
N LEU A 285 7.74 -12.92 -7.31
CA LEU A 285 6.93 -13.15 -8.49
C LEU A 285 6.63 -11.81 -9.17
N PRO A 286 6.79 -11.72 -10.50
CA PRO A 286 6.26 -10.59 -11.26
C PRO A 286 4.73 -10.59 -11.22
N LEU A 287 4.12 -9.47 -11.59
CA LEU A 287 2.67 -9.27 -11.48
C LEU A 287 1.83 -10.34 -12.21
N ILE A 288 2.26 -10.78 -13.39
CA ILE A 288 1.56 -11.81 -14.17
C ILE A 288 1.61 -13.19 -13.46
N GLU A 289 2.75 -13.58 -12.90
CA GLU A 289 2.85 -14.83 -12.11
C GLU A 289 2.03 -14.73 -10.82
N LEU A 290 1.97 -13.55 -10.18
CA LEU A 290 1.08 -13.32 -9.04
C LEU A 290 -0.39 -13.46 -9.43
N ALA A 291 -0.79 -12.95 -10.60
CA ALA A 291 -2.16 -13.06 -11.09
C ALA A 291 -2.56 -14.51 -11.35
N GLN A 292 -1.66 -15.30 -11.96
CA GLN A 292 -1.87 -16.73 -12.17
C GLN A 292 -2.02 -17.52 -10.87
N ALA A 293 -1.34 -17.10 -9.80
CA ALA A 293 -1.44 -17.71 -8.48
C ALA A 293 -2.61 -17.17 -7.62
N PHE A 294 -3.26 -16.09 -8.05
CA PHE A 294 -4.24 -15.37 -7.25
C PHE A 294 -5.64 -15.98 -7.37
N ASP A 295 -6.26 -16.24 -6.21
CA ASP A 295 -7.67 -16.57 -6.11
C ASP A 295 -8.27 -15.84 -4.91
N CYS A 296 -9.16 -14.89 -5.16
CA CYS A 296 -9.80 -14.10 -4.11
C CYS A 296 -10.61 -14.95 -3.12
N ARG A 297 -11.07 -16.15 -3.53
CA ARG A 297 -11.83 -17.08 -2.68
C ARG A 297 -10.98 -17.79 -1.63
N ARG A 298 -9.66 -17.71 -1.77
CA ARG A 298 -8.68 -18.26 -0.83
C ARG A 298 -8.13 -17.23 0.15
N ILE A 299 -8.66 -16.01 0.12
CA ILE A 299 -8.29 -14.94 1.06
C ILE A 299 -8.87 -15.28 2.45
N GLY A 300 -8.03 -15.19 3.48
CA GLY A 300 -8.44 -15.43 4.86
C GLY A 300 -9.43 -14.38 5.37
N HIS A 301 -10.25 -14.73 6.37
CA HIS A 301 -11.25 -13.82 6.93
C HIS A 301 -10.72 -12.91 8.05
N ALA A 302 -9.55 -13.25 8.60
CA ALA A 302 -8.95 -12.51 9.71
C ALA A 302 -8.35 -11.18 9.22
N PRO A 303 -8.35 -10.12 10.06
CA PRO A 303 -7.65 -8.88 9.75
C PRO A 303 -6.20 -9.14 9.37
N ALA A 304 -5.76 -8.52 8.28
CA ALA A 304 -4.40 -8.71 7.80
C ALA A 304 -3.47 -7.76 8.56
N ARG A 305 -2.60 -8.32 9.42
CA ARG A 305 -1.68 -7.54 10.23
C ARG A 305 -0.49 -7.09 9.41
N TYR A 306 -0.28 -5.78 9.36
CA TYR A 306 0.93 -5.21 8.78
C TYR A 306 2.16 -5.60 9.61
N ASP A 307 3.15 -6.18 8.95
CA ASP A 307 4.43 -6.57 9.51
C ASP A 307 5.57 -5.97 8.66
N ARG A 308 6.29 -5.02 9.26
CA ARG A 308 7.40 -4.34 8.60
C ARG A 308 8.59 -5.27 8.37
N GLU A 309 8.85 -6.25 9.23
CA GLU A 309 9.96 -7.19 9.05
C GLU A 309 9.72 -8.10 7.84
N GLN A 310 8.47 -8.51 7.62
CA GLN A 310 8.10 -9.23 6.41
C GLN A 310 8.27 -8.36 5.16
N LEU A 311 7.87 -7.08 5.20
CA LEU A 311 8.10 -6.17 4.08
C LEU A 311 9.61 -5.99 3.81
N LEU A 312 10.44 -5.86 4.85
CA LEU A 312 11.90 -5.78 4.71
C LEU A 312 12.51 -7.08 4.17
N HIS A 313 11.93 -8.24 4.48
CA HIS A 313 12.32 -9.50 3.86
C HIS A 313 12.11 -9.47 2.33
N TRP A 314 10.93 -9.05 1.86
CA TRP A 314 10.66 -8.91 0.43
C TRP A 314 11.53 -7.83 -0.22
N GLN A 315 11.86 -6.76 0.51
CA GLN A 315 12.81 -5.74 0.07
C GLN A 315 14.21 -6.34 -0.17
N ARG A 316 14.74 -7.14 0.76
CA ARG A 316 16.04 -7.82 0.58
C ARG A 316 16.05 -8.72 -0.65
N LEU A 317 14.99 -9.51 -0.84
CA LEU A 317 14.87 -10.34 -2.03
C LEU A 317 14.84 -9.48 -3.31
N ALA A 318 14.16 -8.33 -3.27
CA ALA A 318 14.01 -7.48 -4.45
C ALA A 318 15.33 -6.80 -4.79
N MET A 319 16.05 -6.30 -3.80
CA MET A 319 17.40 -5.77 -3.97
C MET A 319 18.33 -6.81 -4.63
N ALA A 320 18.28 -8.06 -4.16
CA ALA A 320 19.12 -9.14 -4.69
C ALA A 320 18.71 -9.62 -6.10
N ALA A 321 17.42 -9.51 -6.45
CA ALA A 321 16.90 -9.94 -7.75
C ALA A 321 17.09 -8.90 -8.86
N THR A 322 17.20 -7.61 -8.51
CA THR A 322 17.46 -6.56 -9.48
C THR A 322 18.84 -6.71 -10.11
N PRO A 323 18.96 -6.62 -11.45
CA PRO A 323 20.25 -6.62 -12.13
C PRO A 323 21.20 -5.55 -11.60
N VAL A 324 22.45 -5.95 -11.34
CA VAL A 324 23.50 -5.07 -10.78
C VAL A 324 23.64 -3.75 -11.55
N ALA A 325 23.48 -3.79 -12.88
CA ALA A 325 23.56 -2.60 -13.74
C ALA A 325 22.51 -1.52 -13.40
N GLU A 326 21.35 -1.89 -12.88
CA GLU A 326 20.28 -0.94 -12.49
C GLU A 326 20.66 -0.13 -11.24
N TRP A 327 21.65 -0.57 -10.48
CA TRP A 327 22.15 0.15 -9.30
C TRP A 327 23.23 1.17 -9.62
N LEU A 328 23.82 1.14 -10.82
CA LEU A 328 24.88 2.08 -11.21
C LEU A 328 24.48 3.57 -11.05
N PRO A 329 23.23 4.01 -11.32
CA PRO A 329 22.81 5.40 -11.06
C PRO A 329 22.83 5.81 -9.59
N TRP A 330 22.89 4.86 -8.66
CA TRP A 330 22.97 5.10 -7.22
C TRP A 330 24.40 5.16 -6.69
N VAL A 331 25.39 4.97 -7.57
CA VAL A 331 26.81 5.05 -7.23
C VAL A 331 27.31 6.47 -7.49
N GLU A 332 28.01 7.04 -6.51
CA GLU A 332 28.54 8.41 -6.60
C GLU A 332 29.71 8.52 -7.59
N GLU A 333 30.01 9.76 -8.00
CA GLU A 333 31.12 10.05 -8.92
C GLU A 333 32.50 9.69 -8.35
N ASP A 334 32.63 9.70 -7.02
CA ASP A 334 33.86 9.37 -6.29
C ASP A 334 34.26 7.88 -6.41
N VAL A 335 33.35 7.01 -6.87
CA VAL A 335 33.69 5.63 -7.20
C VAL A 335 34.27 5.59 -8.62
N PRO A 336 35.53 5.15 -8.81
CA PRO A 336 36.16 5.06 -10.12
C PRO A 336 35.29 4.27 -11.10
N GLU A 337 35.09 4.79 -12.31
CA GLU A 337 34.17 4.21 -13.29
C GLU A 337 34.44 2.72 -13.55
N ALA A 338 35.72 2.36 -13.66
CA ALA A 338 36.17 0.97 -13.87
C ALA A 338 35.84 0.01 -12.70
N GLU A 339 35.58 0.54 -11.50
CA GLU A 339 35.29 -0.25 -10.29
C GLU A 339 33.80 -0.23 -9.90
N ARG A 340 32.96 0.60 -10.53
CA ARG A 340 31.55 0.77 -10.13
C ARG A 340 30.76 -0.54 -10.11
N LEU A 341 30.94 -1.39 -11.13
CA LEU A 341 30.23 -2.67 -11.19
C LEU A 341 30.66 -3.59 -10.04
N ARG A 342 31.96 -3.75 -9.83
CA ARG A 342 32.52 -4.55 -8.73
C ARG A 342 32.12 -4.02 -7.36
N PHE A 343 32.02 -2.70 -7.22
CA PHE A 343 31.54 -2.04 -6.01
C PHE A 343 30.09 -2.41 -5.72
N VAL A 344 29.19 -2.31 -6.71
CA VAL A 344 27.79 -2.71 -6.53
C VAL A 344 27.70 -4.19 -6.18
N GLU A 345 28.43 -5.07 -6.88
CA GLU A 345 28.44 -6.52 -6.59
C GLU A 345 28.87 -6.83 -5.16
N ALA A 346 29.87 -6.11 -4.64
CA ALA A 346 30.34 -6.28 -3.26
C ALA A 346 29.29 -5.80 -2.24
N VAL A 347 28.60 -4.70 -2.52
CA VAL A 347 27.67 -4.06 -1.56
C VAL A 347 26.27 -4.68 -1.58
N CYS A 348 25.78 -5.09 -2.75
CA CYS A 348 24.40 -5.53 -2.97
C CYS A 348 23.91 -6.62 -2.00
N PRO A 349 24.70 -7.65 -1.64
CA PRO A 349 24.24 -8.70 -0.71
C PRO A 349 23.87 -8.17 0.69
N ASN A 350 24.36 -6.99 1.07
CA ASN A 350 24.10 -6.35 2.36
C ASN A 350 23.31 -5.04 2.23
N ALA A 351 22.96 -4.63 1.01
CA ALA A 351 22.16 -3.44 0.76
C ALA A 351 20.68 -3.73 1.02
N LEU A 352 20.03 -2.89 1.81
CA LEU A 352 18.60 -2.95 2.06
C LEU A 352 17.85 -1.94 1.21
N PHE A 353 18.48 -0.79 0.96
CA PHE A 353 17.93 0.27 0.12
C PHE A 353 18.96 0.75 -0.91
N PRO A 354 18.52 1.34 -2.03
CA PRO A 354 19.44 1.89 -3.03
C PRO A 354 20.38 2.97 -2.46
N GLU A 355 19.94 3.72 -1.44
CA GLU A 355 20.79 4.71 -0.74
C GLU A 355 22.00 4.08 -0.04
N ASP A 356 21.95 2.79 0.29
CA ASP A 356 23.09 2.10 0.91
C ASP A 356 24.32 2.10 0.00
N PHE A 357 24.14 2.16 -1.33
CA PHE A 357 25.26 2.26 -2.27
C PHE A 357 26.03 3.58 -2.09
N ARG A 358 25.34 4.72 -1.96
CA ARG A 358 26.00 6.02 -1.67
C ARG A 358 26.71 5.99 -0.32
N ARG A 359 26.02 5.48 0.70
CA ARG A 359 26.60 5.34 2.05
C ARG A 359 27.88 4.51 2.05
N TRP A 360 27.88 3.37 1.35
CA TRP A 360 29.07 2.52 1.25
C TRP A 360 30.13 3.14 0.34
N ALA A 361 29.78 3.91 -0.69
CA ALA A 361 30.75 4.62 -1.52
C ALA A 361 31.56 5.62 -0.67
N GLY A 362 30.88 6.43 0.15
CA GLY A 362 31.53 7.32 1.12
C GLY A 362 32.40 6.58 2.14
N ILE A 363 32.07 5.34 2.50
CA ILE A 363 32.93 4.51 3.36
C ILE A 363 34.12 3.96 2.59
N VAL A 364 33.95 3.42 1.38
CA VAL A 364 35.01 2.72 0.65
C VAL A 364 36.00 3.68 0.00
N TYR A 365 35.54 4.82 -0.49
CA TYR A 365 36.34 5.79 -1.24
C TYR A 365 36.48 7.14 -0.53
N GLY A 366 35.53 7.49 0.35
CA GLY A 366 35.54 8.77 1.04
C GLY A 366 36.63 8.91 2.11
N GLU A 367 37.06 10.15 2.33
CA GLU A 367 38.19 10.40 3.21
C GLU A 367 37.88 10.15 4.70
N ARG A 368 36.68 10.55 5.11
CA ARG A 368 36.23 10.46 6.51
C ARG A 368 35.31 9.26 6.67
N ARG A 369 35.35 8.66 7.85
CA ARG A 369 34.37 7.68 8.30
C ARG A 369 33.85 8.10 9.66
N THR A 370 32.58 7.84 9.93
CA THR A 370 32.01 7.98 11.28
C THR A 370 32.13 6.65 12.00
N LEU A 371 32.69 6.65 13.20
CA LEU A 371 32.76 5.48 14.08
C LEU A 371 31.52 5.46 14.99
N ASP A 372 30.73 4.40 14.92
CA ASP A 372 29.71 4.11 15.93
C ASP A 372 30.34 3.60 17.25
N GLU A 373 29.55 3.55 18.31
CA GLU A 373 30.02 3.17 19.66
C GLU A 373 30.60 1.75 19.67
N ASP A 374 29.94 0.83 18.97
CA ASP A 374 30.38 -0.57 18.82
C ASP A 374 31.71 -0.68 18.06
N ALA A 375 31.91 0.13 17.02
CA ALA A 375 33.15 0.20 16.27
C ALA A 375 34.28 0.76 17.14
N ARG A 376 34.05 1.81 17.92
CA ARG A 376 35.04 2.34 18.88
C ARG A 376 35.44 1.29 19.89
N ALA A 377 34.46 0.58 20.47
CA ALA A 377 34.70 -0.51 21.41
C ALA A 377 35.53 -1.65 20.77
N ALA A 378 35.23 -2.02 19.52
CA ALA A 378 35.98 -3.06 18.82
C ALA A 378 37.41 -2.62 18.46
N ILE A 379 37.62 -1.35 18.10
CA ILE A 379 38.95 -0.76 17.88
C ILE A 379 39.76 -0.80 19.20
N ALA A 380 39.17 -0.35 20.30
CA ALA A 380 39.79 -0.39 21.62
C ALA A 380 40.18 -1.83 22.02
N ALA A 381 39.28 -2.79 21.83
CA ALA A 381 39.52 -4.20 22.13
C ALA A 381 40.59 -4.84 21.23
N ALA A 382 40.75 -4.38 19.99
CA ALA A 382 41.82 -4.82 19.10
C ALA A 382 43.19 -4.37 19.63
N GLY A 383 43.29 -3.13 20.11
CA GLY A 383 44.48 -2.54 20.73
C GLY A 383 45.51 -2.01 19.72
N ALA A 384 46.32 -1.03 20.12
CA ALA A 384 47.19 -0.29 19.20
C ALA A 384 48.25 -1.17 18.49
N GLU A 385 48.77 -2.22 19.15
CA GLU A 385 49.73 -3.15 18.54
C GLU A 385 49.15 -3.90 17.33
N PHE A 386 47.86 -4.23 17.37
CA PHE A 386 47.16 -4.86 16.25
C PHE A 386 47.24 -3.98 15.00
N PHE A 387 46.95 -2.68 15.16
CA PHE A 387 46.97 -1.74 14.05
C PHE A 387 48.39 -1.40 13.60
N ARG A 388 49.37 -1.33 14.52
CA ARG A 388 50.79 -1.17 14.17
C ARG A 388 51.31 -2.33 13.31
N ALA A 389 50.96 -3.57 13.64
CA ALA A 389 51.32 -4.73 12.84
C ALA A 389 50.70 -4.68 11.42
N ALA A 390 49.43 -4.27 11.33
CA ALA A 390 48.74 -4.09 10.05
C ALA A 390 49.40 -3.00 9.19
N VAL A 391 49.73 -1.85 9.80
CA VAL A 391 50.42 -0.75 9.12
C VAL A 391 51.82 -1.16 8.68
N GLY A 392 52.58 -1.87 9.52
CA GLY A 392 53.93 -2.33 9.16
C GLY A 392 53.96 -3.22 7.91
N HIS A 393 52.97 -4.09 7.73
CA HIS A 393 52.82 -4.89 6.51
C HIS A 393 52.53 -4.02 5.28
N LEU A 394 51.65 -3.04 5.41
CA LEU A 394 51.33 -2.11 4.32
C LEU A 394 52.53 -1.20 3.98
N ASP A 395 53.32 -0.78 4.96
CA ASP A 395 54.52 0.02 4.73
C ASP A 395 55.63 -0.81 4.06
N ALA A 396 55.68 -2.12 4.34
CA ALA A 396 56.62 -3.06 3.72
C ALA A 396 56.25 -3.50 2.29
N GLY A 397 55.23 -2.88 1.67
CA GLY A 397 54.83 -3.24 0.30
C GLY A 397 53.69 -4.25 0.20
N GLY A 398 53.27 -4.87 1.31
CA GLY A 398 52.23 -5.90 1.35
C GLY A 398 50.84 -5.46 0.87
N ALA A 399 50.05 -6.42 0.37
CA ALA A 399 48.70 -6.14 -0.12
C ALA A 399 47.70 -6.01 1.04
N ALA A 400 46.71 -5.12 0.90
CA ALA A 400 45.66 -4.93 1.90
C ALA A 400 44.78 -6.17 2.11
N GLY A 401 44.61 -7.00 1.06
CA GLY A 401 43.89 -8.27 1.15
C GLY A 401 44.55 -9.30 2.08
N ASP A 402 45.85 -9.19 2.33
CA ASP A 402 46.60 -10.13 3.17
C ASP A 402 46.52 -9.81 4.67
N LEU A 403 45.97 -8.63 5.03
CA LEU A 403 45.90 -8.16 6.42
C LEU A 403 45.29 -9.20 7.39
N PRO A 404 44.17 -9.90 7.06
CA PRO A 404 43.66 -10.93 7.95
C PRO A 404 44.65 -12.07 8.22
N ALA A 405 45.43 -12.48 7.22
CA ALA A 405 46.41 -13.56 7.35
C ALA A 405 47.63 -13.12 8.17
N VAL A 406 48.13 -11.91 7.91
CA VAL A 406 49.26 -11.31 8.63
C VAL A 406 48.93 -11.16 10.12
N LEU A 407 47.77 -10.60 10.42
CA LEU A 407 47.35 -10.39 11.81
C LEU A 407 47.05 -11.71 12.51
N LYS A 408 46.60 -12.73 11.78
CA LYS A 408 46.47 -14.09 12.30
C LYS A 408 47.82 -14.72 12.65
N ALA A 409 48.83 -14.53 11.82
CA ALA A 409 50.20 -14.97 12.11
C ALA A 409 50.80 -14.22 13.31
N ALA A 410 50.39 -12.96 13.54
CA ALA A 410 50.76 -12.17 14.71
C ALA A 410 49.96 -12.53 15.99
N GLY A 411 49.14 -13.60 15.96
CA GLY A 411 48.43 -14.11 17.13
C GLY A 411 47.01 -13.56 17.33
N HIS A 412 46.48 -12.76 16.41
CA HIS A 412 45.12 -12.24 16.50
C HIS A 412 44.11 -13.15 15.78
N SER A 413 42.99 -13.48 16.42
CA SER A 413 42.01 -14.40 15.82
C SER A 413 40.56 -14.07 16.19
N GLY A 414 39.62 -14.75 15.51
CA GLY A 414 38.19 -14.66 15.79
C GLY A 414 37.62 -13.24 15.63
N ARG A 415 36.71 -12.87 16.53
CA ARG A 415 36.04 -11.56 16.51
C ARG A 415 37.03 -10.39 16.59
N ARG A 416 38.07 -10.50 17.42
CA ARG A 416 39.06 -9.42 17.60
C ARG A 416 39.77 -9.07 16.30
N LEU A 417 40.07 -10.07 15.46
CA LEU A 417 40.67 -9.88 14.15
C LEU A 417 39.70 -9.18 13.18
N PHE A 418 38.55 -9.80 12.91
CA PHE A 418 37.66 -9.34 11.85
C PHE A 418 36.84 -8.11 12.25
N HIS A 419 36.37 -8.02 13.49
CA HIS A 419 35.66 -6.84 13.98
C HIS A 419 36.63 -5.66 14.15
N GLY A 420 37.85 -5.89 14.64
CA GLY A 420 38.86 -4.84 14.77
C GLY A 420 39.23 -4.22 13.43
N LEU A 421 39.55 -5.04 12.43
CA LEU A 421 39.79 -4.56 11.05
C LEU A 421 38.57 -3.86 10.47
N ARG A 422 37.38 -4.48 10.53
CA ARG A 422 36.17 -3.90 9.95
C ARG A 422 35.81 -2.58 10.60
N ALA A 423 35.86 -2.49 11.93
CA ALA A 423 35.59 -1.26 12.66
C ALA A 423 36.58 -0.16 12.27
N ALA A 424 37.88 -0.47 12.26
CA ALA A 424 38.91 0.49 11.87
C ALA A 424 38.77 0.94 10.41
N LEU A 425 38.32 0.09 9.50
CA LEU A 425 38.22 0.42 8.09
C LEU A 425 36.89 1.06 7.72
N THR A 426 35.78 0.64 8.32
CA THR A 426 34.43 1.04 7.90
C THR A 426 33.68 1.88 8.92
N GLY A 427 34.16 1.92 10.16
CA GLY A 427 33.48 2.55 11.29
C GLY A 427 32.24 1.80 11.78
N ARG A 428 32.09 0.53 11.40
CA ARG A 428 30.93 -0.33 11.68
C ARG A 428 31.37 -1.77 11.99
N LEU A 429 30.50 -2.54 12.62
CA LEU A 429 30.72 -3.98 12.86
C LEU A 429 30.07 -4.91 11.84
N ALA A 430 29.14 -4.41 11.03
CA ALA A 430 28.43 -5.19 10.01
C ALA A 430 28.46 -4.48 8.65
N GLY A 431 28.23 -5.25 7.59
CA GLY A 431 28.19 -4.75 6.22
C GLY A 431 28.73 -5.77 5.21
N PRO A 432 29.00 -5.31 3.97
CA PRO A 432 29.58 -6.10 2.89
C PRO A 432 30.80 -6.90 3.32
N GLU A 433 31.06 -7.99 2.62
CA GLU A 433 32.20 -8.87 2.90
C GLU A 433 33.52 -8.08 2.95
N LEU A 434 34.25 -8.23 4.06
CA LEU A 434 35.42 -7.38 4.35
C LEU A 434 36.51 -7.52 3.29
N LYS A 435 36.68 -8.74 2.75
CA LYS A 435 37.63 -9.03 1.67
C LYS A 435 37.32 -8.23 0.39
N ASP A 436 36.05 -8.08 0.05
CA ASP A 436 35.61 -7.47 -1.20
C ASP A 436 35.72 -5.95 -1.08
N ILE A 437 35.36 -5.42 0.09
CA ILE A 437 35.57 -4.02 0.44
C ILE A 437 37.06 -3.66 0.49
N LEU A 438 37.91 -4.49 1.11
CA LEU A 438 39.35 -4.28 1.15
C LEU A 438 39.99 -4.25 -0.24
N ALA A 439 39.48 -5.06 -1.17
CA ALA A 439 39.95 -5.09 -2.55
C ALA A 439 39.59 -3.81 -3.33
N LEU A 440 38.55 -3.09 -2.91
CA LEU A 440 38.07 -1.85 -3.52
C LEU A 440 38.66 -0.59 -2.88
N MET A 441 38.93 -0.62 -1.57
CA MET A 441 39.45 0.54 -0.84
C MET A 441 40.85 0.94 -1.34
N PRO A 442 41.10 2.23 -1.63
CA PRO A 442 42.43 2.71 -1.94
C PRO A 442 43.44 2.35 -0.85
N ARG A 443 44.60 1.81 -1.22
CA ARG A 443 45.63 1.38 -0.26
C ARG A 443 46.06 2.51 0.68
N THR A 444 46.17 3.73 0.17
CA THR A 444 46.49 4.93 0.96
C THR A 444 45.44 5.21 2.03
N LEU A 445 44.16 5.01 1.70
CA LEU A 445 43.04 5.16 2.63
C LEU A 445 43.08 4.08 3.71
N VAL A 446 43.28 2.81 3.33
CA VAL A 446 43.43 1.68 4.28
C VAL A 446 44.55 1.97 5.28
N ALA A 447 45.74 2.33 4.78
CA ALA A 447 46.89 2.62 5.63
C ALA A 447 46.63 3.81 6.56
N ARG A 448 46.01 4.89 6.07
CA ARG A 448 45.66 6.05 6.89
C ARG A 448 44.71 5.67 8.04
N ARG A 449 43.61 4.98 7.74
CA ARG A 449 42.60 4.60 8.73
C ARG A 449 43.14 3.67 9.81
N LEU A 450 44.03 2.75 9.43
CA LEU A 450 44.71 1.88 10.39
C LEU A 450 45.75 2.63 11.23
N ARG A 451 46.49 3.58 10.64
CA ARG A 451 47.43 4.44 11.40
C ARG A 451 46.72 5.27 12.45
N GLU A 452 45.57 5.88 12.12
CA GLU A 452 44.73 6.62 13.07
C GLU A 452 44.37 5.76 14.31
N CYS A 453 43.99 4.50 14.09
CA CYS A 453 43.70 3.55 15.17
C CYS A 453 44.93 3.06 15.95
N GLY A 454 46.14 3.22 15.39
CA GLY A 454 47.40 2.83 16.02
C GLY A 454 48.15 3.97 16.73
N SER A 455 47.80 5.24 16.44
CA SER A 455 48.47 6.45 16.95
C SER A 455 47.75 7.12 18.14
N THR A 456 46.45 6.89 18.28
CA THR A 456 45.59 7.61 19.23
C THR A 456 45.02 6.61 20.24
N ASP A 457 44.95 6.99 21.53
CA ASP A 457 44.25 6.17 22.52
C ASP A 457 42.78 6.04 22.07
N ALA A 458 42.24 4.81 22.10
CA ALA A 458 40.96 4.50 21.45
C ALA A 458 39.75 5.28 22.03
N GLN A 459 39.94 6.02 23.12
CA GLN A 459 38.94 6.92 23.74
C GLN A 459 38.83 8.29 23.03
N ASP A 460 39.82 8.69 22.23
CA ASP A 460 39.88 10.01 21.57
C ASP A 460 39.59 9.96 20.05
N LEU A 461 39.34 8.76 19.49
CA LEU A 461 38.90 8.50 18.10
C LEU A 461 37.39 8.44 18.04
#